data_AF-A0A2S2NV28-F1
#
_entry.id   AF-A0A2S2NV28-F1
#
_cell.length_a   1.000
_cell.length_b   1.000
_cell.length_c   1.000
_cell.angle_alpha   90.00
_cell.angle_beta   90.00
_cell.angle_gamma   90.00
#
_symmetry.space_group_name_H-M   'P 1'
#
loop_
_entity.id
_entity.type
_entity.pdbx_description
1 polymer ?
#
loop_
_entity_poly.entity_id
_entity_poly.type
_entity_poly.pdbx_seq_one_letter_code
_entity_poly.pdbx_strand_id
1 'polypeptide(L)'
;MKVILQELQYGVIMVKCDTTAGHVLETMLNDCPTAIEQRSCSNKKCPGTLSKTTRDINFISYQVNHSEMIKELQSFLDERVNTENARCIDNYTSSIYIQLSKMHLFIDVLFWENECLELSQHSTEAARMAQITLSDIPQVLVHGSTTYELRGVISFRQGKSNLRNSIGHYQAYLKRAGGNNWELYDDLQKKPIPTKSTSKVPCQTGATVK
;
A
#
# COMPACT_ATOMS: atom_id res chain seq x y z
N MET A 1 -1.18 -20.66 3.45
CA MET A 1 -2.39 -19.97 2.92
C MET A 1 -3.24 -20.99 2.18
N LYS A 2 -4.54 -21.07 2.44
CA LYS A 2 -5.44 -21.96 1.69
C LYS A 2 -6.06 -21.15 0.55
N VAL A 3 -5.52 -21.32 -0.65
CA VAL A 3 -6.08 -20.73 -1.87
C VAL A 3 -7.16 -21.67 -2.38
N ILE A 4 -8.38 -21.17 -2.55
CA ILE A 4 -9.47 -21.91 -3.18
C ILE A 4 -9.65 -21.33 -4.58
N LEU A 5 -9.31 -22.12 -5.59
CA LEU A 5 -9.57 -21.78 -6.98
C LEU A 5 -10.97 -22.29 -7.32
N GLN A 6 -11.81 -21.40 -7.84
CA GLN A 6 -13.13 -21.73 -8.34
C GLN A 6 -13.22 -21.29 -9.80
N GLU A 7 -13.35 -22.25 -10.70
CA GLU A 7 -13.59 -21.97 -12.11
C GLU A 7 -15.02 -21.43 -12.29
N LEU A 8 -15.13 -20.32 -13.01
CA LEU A 8 -16.38 -19.66 -13.40
C LEU A 8 -16.60 -19.84 -14.91
N GLN A 9 -17.77 -19.41 -15.39
CA GLN A 9 -18.05 -19.41 -16.82
C GLN A 9 -17.02 -18.57 -17.61
N TYR A 10 -16.81 -18.94 -18.86
CA TYR A 10 -15.90 -18.26 -19.81
C TYR A 10 -14.40 -18.39 -19.48
N GLY A 11 -13.99 -19.46 -18.77
CA GLY A 11 -12.57 -19.73 -18.50
C GLY A 11 -11.94 -18.78 -17.46
N VAL A 12 -12.78 -18.14 -16.65
CA VAL A 12 -12.33 -17.26 -15.57
C VAL A 12 -12.11 -18.09 -14.30
N ILE A 13 -10.98 -17.92 -13.62
CA ILE A 13 -10.73 -18.56 -12.33
C ILE A 13 -10.89 -17.50 -11.24
N MET A 14 -11.88 -17.68 -10.37
CA MET A 14 -12.02 -16.90 -9.15
C MET A 14 -11.12 -17.46 -8.07
N VAL A 15 -10.25 -16.62 -7.53
CA VAL A 15 -9.35 -16.96 -6.43
C VAL A 15 -9.97 -16.48 -5.12
N LYS A 16 -10.37 -17.42 -4.25
CA LYS A 16 -10.83 -17.13 -2.89
C LYS A 16 -9.69 -17.38 -1.92
N CYS A 17 -9.24 -16.33 -1.25
CA CYS A 17 -8.23 -16.41 -0.19
C CYS A 17 -8.40 -15.24 0.79
N ASP A 18 -8.06 -15.48 2.06
CA ASP A 18 -7.90 -14.41 3.03
C ASP A 18 -6.57 -13.73 2.75
N THR A 19 -6.61 -12.58 2.06
CA THR A 19 -5.41 -11.88 1.60
C THR A 19 -5.58 -10.37 1.61
N THR A 20 -4.47 -9.65 1.76
CA THR A 20 -4.41 -8.19 1.63
C THR A 20 -3.86 -7.81 0.27
N ALA A 21 -4.18 -6.61 -0.23
CA ALA A 21 -3.57 -6.09 -1.46
C ALA A 21 -2.03 -6.07 -1.36
N GLY A 22 -1.48 -5.71 -0.20
CA GLY A 22 -0.03 -5.82 0.07
C GLY A 22 0.53 -7.23 -0.13
N HIS A 23 -0.17 -8.26 0.35
CA HIS A 23 0.27 -9.65 0.16
C HIS A 23 0.18 -10.11 -1.31
N VAL A 24 -0.82 -9.63 -2.04
CA VAL A 24 -0.92 -9.86 -3.49
C VAL A 24 0.27 -9.22 -4.21
N LEU A 25 0.66 -7.99 -3.87
CA LEU A 25 1.85 -7.34 -4.42
C LEU A 25 3.12 -8.15 -4.10
N GLU A 26 3.27 -8.63 -2.86
CA GLU A 26 4.42 -9.45 -2.48
C GLU A 26 4.54 -10.76 -3.25
N THR A 27 3.41 -11.37 -3.57
CA THR A 27 3.39 -12.71 -4.19
C THR A 27 3.42 -12.63 -5.71
N MET A 28 2.70 -11.67 -6.30
CA MET A 28 2.54 -11.56 -7.76
C MET A 28 3.54 -10.61 -8.42
N LEU A 29 4.12 -9.66 -7.67
CA LEU A 29 5.06 -8.66 -8.18
C LEU A 29 6.40 -8.71 -7.44
N ASN A 30 6.81 -9.89 -6.97
CA ASN A 30 8.07 -10.10 -6.26
C ASN A 30 9.32 -9.65 -7.06
N ASP A 31 9.28 -9.76 -8.39
CA ASP A 31 10.36 -9.33 -9.28
C ASP A 31 10.34 -7.82 -9.58
N CYS A 32 9.35 -7.09 -9.04
CA CYS A 32 9.14 -5.65 -9.25
C CYS A 32 8.99 -4.94 -7.90
N PRO A 33 10.06 -4.85 -7.08
CA PRO A 33 9.98 -4.21 -5.79
C PRO A 33 9.84 -2.69 -5.92
N THR A 34 9.06 -2.09 -5.02
CA THR A 34 8.87 -0.64 -4.98
C THR A 34 10.07 0.09 -4.41
N ALA A 35 10.86 -0.57 -3.57
CA ALA A 35 12.09 -0.05 -3.04
C ALA A 35 13.05 -1.19 -2.71
N ILE A 36 14.34 -0.88 -2.68
CA ILE A 36 15.38 -1.78 -2.21
C ILE A 36 15.99 -1.15 -0.96
N GLU A 37 15.88 -1.84 0.17
CA GLU A 37 16.59 -1.51 1.39
C GLU A 37 17.97 -2.14 1.34
N GLN A 38 18.98 -1.35 1.68
CA GLN A 38 20.33 -1.82 1.73
C GLN A 38 20.96 -1.42 3.07
N ARG A 39 21.60 -2.37 3.74
CA ARG A 39 22.23 -2.14 5.05
C ARG A 39 23.72 -2.32 4.95
N SER A 40 24.49 -1.39 5.48
CA SER A 40 25.95 -1.46 5.50
C SER A 40 26.49 -1.27 6.91
N CYS A 41 27.47 -2.09 7.32
CA CYS A 41 28.23 -1.94 8.56
C CYS A 41 29.60 -1.35 8.21
N SER A 42 30.10 -0.41 9.00
CA SER A 42 31.44 0.15 8.80
C SER A 42 32.57 -0.85 9.11
N ASN A 43 32.28 -1.94 9.84
CA ASN A 43 33.28 -2.95 10.20
C ASN A 43 32.98 -4.33 9.59
N LYS A 44 34.03 -5.01 9.11
CA LYS A 44 33.99 -6.40 8.62
C LYS A 44 33.81 -7.45 9.74
N LYS A 45 33.95 -7.06 11.01
CA LYS A 45 33.83 -7.94 12.19
C LYS A 45 32.42 -8.00 12.80
N CYS A 46 31.43 -7.29 12.25
CA CYS A 46 30.05 -7.32 12.75
C CYS A 46 29.54 -8.79 12.69
N PRO A 47 29.17 -9.43 13.82
CA PRO A 47 28.79 -10.83 13.82
C PRO A 47 27.41 -10.98 13.16
N GLY A 48 27.35 -11.63 11.99
CA GLY A 48 26.08 -12.10 11.42
C GLY A 48 25.82 -11.79 9.94
N THR A 49 26.59 -10.94 9.26
CA THR A 49 26.47 -10.84 7.78
C THR A 49 27.65 -10.11 7.17
N LEU A 50 28.19 -10.72 6.12
CA LEU A 50 29.15 -10.10 5.21
C LEU A 50 28.63 -8.74 4.73
N SER A 51 29.57 -7.86 4.38
CA SER A 51 29.36 -6.55 3.75
C SER A 51 28.10 -6.46 2.89
N LYS A 52 27.22 -5.49 3.20
CA LYS A 52 26.03 -5.14 2.42
C LYS A 52 24.98 -6.25 2.30
N THR A 53 23.90 -6.14 3.07
CA THR A 53 22.67 -6.90 2.82
C THR A 53 21.68 -6.05 2.04
N THR A 54 20.91 -6.69 1.18
CA THR A 54 19.83 -6.05 0.40
C THR A 54 18.52 -6.78 0.67
N ARG A 55 17.44 -6.02 0.77
CA ARG A 55 16.09 -6.53 0.95
C ARG A 55 15.14 -5.79 0.03
N ASP A 56 14.37 -6.55 -0.72
CA ASP A 56 13.31 -6.03 -1.56
C ASP A 56 12.08 -5.66 -0.74
N ILE A 57 11.51 -4.49 -1.04
CA ILE A 57 10.30 -3.94 -0.43
C ILE A 57 9.27 -3.80 -1.55
N ASN A 58 8.24 -4.63 -1.54
CA ASN A 58 7.21 -4.66 -2.59
C ASN A 58 6.17 -3.54 -2.43
N PHE A 59 5.94 -3.06 -1.21
CA PHE A 59 5.10 -1.90 -0.90
C PHE A 59 5.56 -1.24 0.40
N ILE A 60 5.20 0.03 0.59
CA ILE A 60 5.47 0.78 1.83
C ILE A 60 4.16 0.94 2.59
N SER A 61 4.11 0.54 3.85
CA SER A 61 2.93 0.76 4.69
C SER A 61 2.92 2.16 5.29
N TYR A 62 1.83 2.90 5.08
CA TYR A 62 1.55 4.20 5.68
C TYR A 62 0.37 4.09 6.63
N GLN A 63 0.60 4.37 7.91
CA GLN A 63 -0.44 4.30 8.93
C GLN A 63 -1.09 5.66 9.15
N VAL A 64 -2.41 5.66 9.22
CA VAL A 64 -3.23 6.87 9.35
C VAL A 64 -4.34 6.64 10.37
N ASN A 65 -4.60 7.62 11.22
CA ASN A 65 -5.70 7.56 12.20
C ASN A 65 -6.88 8.48 11.84
N HIS A 66 -6.68 9.37 10.88
CA HIS A 66 -7.69 10.27 10.35
C HIS A 66 -7.50 10.43 8.83
N SER A 67 -8.59 10.64 8.09
CA SER A 67 -8.54 10.72 6.62
C SER A 67 -7.70 11.90 6.11
N GLU A 68 -7.62 12.99 6.86
CA GLU A 68 -6.84 14.17 6.48
C GLU A 68 -5.33 13.94 6.46
N MET A 69 -4.84 12.95 7.23
CA MET A 69 -3.42 12.59 7.24
C MET A 69 -2.92 12.13 5.88
N ILE A 70 -3.82 11.68 4.97
CA ILE A 70 -3.41 11.31 3.61
C ILE A 70 -2.67 12.45 2.88
N LYS A 71 -2.89 13.72 3.28
CA LYS A 71 -2.20 14.88 2.74
C LYS A 71 -0.71 14.94 3.14
N GLU A 72 -0.34 14.25 4.20
CA GLU A 72 1.03 14.18 4.75
C GLU A 72 1.87 13.07 4.10
N LEU A 73 1.34 12.38 3.09
CA LEU A 73 1.99 11.25 2.42
C LEU A 73 3.40 11.57 1.90
N GLN A 74 3.62 12.80 1.41
CA GLN A 74 4.94 13.25 0.96
C GLN A 74 5.92 13.31 2.13
N SER A 75 5.55 13.95 3.23
CA SER A 75 6.38 14.05 4.44
C SER A 75 6.70 12.67 5.00
N PHE A 76 5.71 11.77 5.02
CA PHE A 76 5.92 10.37 5.41
C PHE A 76 6.92 9.66 4.49
N LEU A 77 6.79 9.82 3.17
CA LEU A 77 7.72 9.19 2.23
C LEU A 77 9.15 9.70 2.44
N ASP A 78 9.31 11.02 2.62
CA ASP A 78 10.59 11.66 2.87
C ASP A 78 11.23 11.16 4.16
N GLU A 79 10.45 11.01 5.23
CA GLU A 79 10.93 10.41 6.49
C GLU A 79 11.32 8.94 6.30
N ARG A 80 10.48 8.16 5.61
CA ARG A 80 10.68 6.72 5.43
C ARG A 80 11.96 6.40 4.67
N VAL A 81 12.34 7.22 3.69
CA VAL A 81 13.53 7.01 2.85
C VAL A 81 14.79 7.69 3.39
N ASN A 82 14.69 8.44 4.48
CA ASN A 82 15.87 9.04 5.10
C ASN A 82 16.86 7.96 5.56
N THR A 83 18.15 8.30 5.47
CA THR A 83 19.21 7.38 5.90
C THR A 83 19.21 7.29 7.42
N GLU A 84 18.89 6.10 7.94
CA GLU A 84 18.98 5.82 9.36
C GLU A 84 20.39 5.33 9.70
N ASN A 85 20.97 5.91 10.75
CA ASN A 85 22.23 5.45 11.31
C ASN A 85 21.95 4.79 12.66
N ALA A 86 22.30 3.51 12.79
CA ALA A 86 22.19 2.77 14.03
C ALA A 86 23.58 2.41 14.59
N ARG A 87 23.66 2.27 15.92
CA ARG A 87 24.87 1.76 16.58
C ARG A 87 24.77 0.24 16.68
N CYS A 88 25.79 -0.45 16.19
CA CYS A 88 25.95 -1.88 16.39
C CYS A 88 26.56 -2.17 17.77
N ILE A 89 26.42 -3.43 18.20
CA ILE A 89 27.19 -3.99 19.32
C ILE A 89 28.68 -3.72 19.00
N ASP A 90 29.40 -3.11 19.95
CA ASP A 90 30.82 -2.69 19.85
C ASP A 90 31.16 -1.35 19.14
N ASN A 91 30.34 -0.30 19.28
CA ASN A 91 30.61 1.07 18.80
C ASN A 91 30.75 1.25 17.27
N TYR A 92 30.32 0.27 16.48
CA TYR A 92 30.27 0.43 15.02
C TYR A 92 28.99 1.14 14.58
N THR A 93 29.06 1.76 13.41
CA THR A 93 27.91 2.42 12.78
C THR A 93 27.40 1.51 11.67
N SER A 94 26.09 1.22 11.70
CA SER A 94 25.37 0.71 10.55
C SER A 94 24.55 1.83 9.93
N SER A 95 24.50 1.85 8.61
CA SER A 95 23.66 2.77 7.85
C SER A 95 22.68 1.95 7.03
N ILE A 96 21.40 2.33 7.13
CA ILE A 96 20.30 1.79 6.34
C ILE A 96 19.93 2.84 5.30
N TYR A 97 19.89 2.45 4.04
CA TYR A 97 19.46 3.31 2.95
C TYR A 97 18.39 2.63 2.13
N ILE A 98 17.39 3.41 1.70
CA ILE A 98 16.27 2.94 0.91
C ILE A 98 16.34 3.60 -0.45
N GLN A 99 16.42 2.79 -1.50
CA GLN A 99 16.35 3.27 -2.88
C GLN A 99 14.98 2.96 -3.45
N LEU A 100 14.19 3.99 -3.74
CA LEU A 100 12.90 3.82 -4.42
C LEU A 100 13.08 3.39 -5.88
N SER A 101 12.17 2.55 -6.37
CA SER A 101 12.06 2.18 -7.77
C SER A 101 11.76 3.41 -8.62
N LYS A 102 12.41 3.53 -9.78
CA LYS A 102 12.15 4.64 -10.73
C LYS A 102 10.88 4.43 -11.56
N MET A 103 10.28 3.24 -11.49
CA MET A 103 9.13 2.84 -12.32
C MET A 103 7.79 3.02 -11.59
N HIS A 104 7.71 2.57 -10.33
CA HIS A 104 6.46 2.53 -9.58
C HIS A 104 6.68 2.72 -8.08
N LEU A 105 5.64 3.21 -7.41
CA LEU A 105 5.55 3.38 -5.97
C LEU A 105 4.22 2.81 -5.45
N PHE A 106 4.29 1.69 -4.73
CA PHE A 106 3.13 1.09 -4.07
C PHE A 106 3.11 1.46 -2.59
N ILE A 107 2.00 2.04 -2.14
CA ILE A 107 1.82 2.46 -0.75
C ILE A 107 0.54 1.83 -0.19
N ASP A 108 0.67 1.05 0.86
CA ASP A 108 -0.44 0.43 1.56
C ASP A 108 -0.90 1.33 2.71
N VAL A 109 -2.12 1.85 2.65
CA VAL A 109 -2.64 2.85 3.59
C VAL A 109 -3.50 2.15 4.65
N LEU A 110 -2.93 2.00 5.84
CA LEU A 110 -3.54 1.27 6.94
C LEU A 110 -4.22 2.25 7.91
N PHE A 111 -5.54 2.14 8.04
CA PHE A 111 -6.30 2.93 9.00
C PHE A 111 -6.32 2.30 10.39
N TRP A 112 -5.83 3.03 11.38
CA TRP A 112 -5.81 2.66 12.81
C TRP A 112 -6.56 3.72 13.62
N GLU A 113 -7.79 3.41 14.05
CA GLU A 113 -8.53 4.27 14.97
C GLU A 113 -8.02 3.98 16.39
N ASN A 114 -7.52 4.99 17.11
CA ASN A 114 -7.20 4.84 18.53
C ASN A 114 -8.50 4.50 19.26
N GLU A 115 -8.58 3.32 19.86
CA GLU A 115 -9.77 2.79 20.52
C GLU A 115 -10.36 3.80 21.54
N CYS A 116 -11.51 4.39 21.25
CA CYS A 116 -12.41 4.87 22.30
C CYS A 116 -13.11 3.64 22.88
N LEU A 117 -12.55 3.11 23.98
CA LEU A 117 -12.97 1.90 24.70
C LEU A 117 -14.41 1.89 25.26
N GLU A 118 -15.26 2.90 25.00
CA GLU A 118 -16.55 3.00 25.71
C GLU A 118 -17.82 2.90 24.87
N LEU A 119 -17.77 2.81 23.52
CA LEU A 119 -19.01 2.95 22.73
C LEU A 119 -19.18 2.09 21.47
N SER A 120 -18.60 0.89 21.38
CA SER A 120 -18.86 0.04 20.21
C SER A 120 -19.31 -1.38 20.55
N GLN A 121 -20.59 -1.67 20.29
CA GLN A 121 -21.09 -3.00 19.91
C GLN A 121 -20.55 -3.42 18.52
N HIS A 122 -19.34 -3.00 18.17
CA HIS A 122 -18.62 -3.38 16.97
C HIS A 122 -17.33 -4.08 17.42
N SER A 123 -16.96 -5.19 16.79
CA SER A 123 -15.68 -5.83 17.05
C SER A 123 -14.56 -4.82 16.82
N THR A 124 -13.70 -4.65 17.80
CA THR A 124 -12.51 -3.77 17.83
C THR A 124 -11.53 -4.00 16.66
N GLU A 125 -11.71 -5.07 15.90
CA GLU A 125 -10.83 -5.48 14.79
C GLU A 125 -11.39 -5.14 13.39
N ALA A 126 -12.63 -4.63 13.29
CA ALA A 126 -13.19 -4.10 12.05
C ALA A 126 -12.96 -2.59 12.02
N ALA A 127 -11.70 -2.16 11.86
CA ALA A 127 -11.35 -0.75 11.73
C ALA A 127 -12.29 -0.09 10.72
N ARG A 128 -12.91 1.03 11.11
CA ARG A 128 -13.76 1.80 10.20
C ARG A 128 -12.92 2.15 8.97
N MET A 129 -13.35 1.71 7.80
CA MET A 129 -12.67 2.08 6.56
C MET A 129 -12.84 3.58 6.37
N ALA A 130 -11.74 4.32 6.46
CA ALA A 130 -11.80 5.73 6.20
C ALA A 130 -12.19 5.98 4.74
N GLN A 131 -13.09 6.93 4.58
CA GLN A 131 -13.55 7.40 3.29
C GLN A 131 -12.65 8.55 2.85
N ILE A 132 -11.76 8.28 1.91
CA ILE A 132 -10.86 9.30 1.35
C ILE A 132 -11.42 9.76 0.01
N THR A 133 -11.41 11.06 -0.25
CA THR A 133 -11.73 11.57 -1.58
C THR A 133 -10.54 11.35 -2.52
N LEU A 134 -10.76 10.88 -3.75
CA LEU A 134 -9.65 10.64 -4.70
C LEU A 134 -8.79 11.90 -4.95
N SER A 135 -9.39 13.09 -4.88
CA SER A 135 -8.70 14.38 -4.99
C SER A 135 -7.88 14.77 -3.76
N ASP A 136 -8.18 14.20 -2.58
CA ASP A 136 -7.45 14.49 -1.34
C ASP A 136 -6.15 13.70 -1.25
N ILE A 137 -6.05 12.58 -1.97
CA ILE A 137 -4.80 11.82 -2.11
C ILE A 137 -3.81 12.67 -2.92
N PRO A 138 -2.56 12.86 -2.44
CA PRO A 138 -1.54 13.56 -3.21
C PRO A 138 -1.40 12.97 -4.62
N GLN A 139 -1.67 13.82 -5.63
CA GLN A 139 -1.67 13.39 -7.04
C GLN A 139 -0.26 13.21 -7.59
N VAL A 140 0.73 13.83 -6.94
CA VAL A 140 2.13 13.77 -7.31
C VAL A 140 2.95 13.64 -6.04
N LEU A 141 3.89 12.69 -6.03
CA LEU A 141 4.93 12.55 -5.02
C LEU A 141 6.29 12.76 -5.69
N VAL A 142 7.24 13.36 -4.97
CA VAL A 142 8.56 13.69 -5.49
C VAL A 142 9.62 13.12 -4.56
N HIS A 143 10.62 12.43 -5.13
CA HIS A 143 11.80 11.99 -4.38
C HIS A 143 13.06 12.15 -5.24
N GLY A 144 13.97 13.02 -4.80
CA GLY A 144 15.16 13.37 -5.56
C GLY A 144 14.80 13.97 -6.93
N SER A 145 15.23 13.30 -8.01
CA SER A 145 14.89 13.68 -9.39
C SER A 145 13.72 12.88 -9.99
N THR A 146 13.10 12.00 -9.20
CA THR A 146 11.98 11.16 -9.65
C THR A 146 10.66 11.76 -9.19
N THR A 147 9.72 11.85 -10.12
CA THR A 147 8.34 12.25 -9.86
C THR A 147 7.42 11.06 -10.11
N TYR A 148 6.50 10.81 -9.18
CA TYR A 148 5.53 9.73 -9.24
C TYR A 148 4.12 10.33 -9.32
N GLU A 149 3.36 9.95 -10.35
CA GLU A 149 1.96 10.38 -10.50
C GLU A 149 1.01 9.33 -9.93
N LEU A 150 -0.04 9.76 -9.23
CA LEU A 150 -1.08 8.86 -8.76
C LEU A 150 -1.86 8.30 -9.97
N ARG A 151 -1.79 6.97 -10.16
CA ARG A 151 -2.42 6.28 -11.30
C ARG A 151 -3.55 5.38 -10.88
N GLY A 152 -3.59 4.93 -9.63
CA GLY A 152 -4.68 4.12 -9.14
C GLY A 152 -4.80 4.06 -7.63
N VAL A 153 -5.96 3.61 -7.19
CA VAL A 153 -6.28 3.32 -5.79
C VAL A 153 -6.99 1.98 -5.74
N ILE A 154 -6.45 1.06 -4.95
CA ILE A 154 -7.07 -0.22 -4.65
C ILE A 154 -7.87 -0.03 -3.36
N SER A 155 -9.17 -0.20 -3.49
CA SER A 155 -10.16 0.07 -2.46
C SER A 155 -10.73 -1.24 -1.97
N PHE A 156 -10.66 -1.47 -0.66
CA PHE A 156 -11.33 -2.59 -0.02
C PHE A 156 -12.70 -2.14 0.47
N ARG A 157 -13.71 -2.98 0.29
CA ARG A 157 -15.06 -2.80 0.81
C ARG A 157 -15.39 -3.97 1.72
N GLN A 158 -15.62 -3.69 3.00
CA GLN A 158 -16.08 -4.68 3.96
C GLN A 158 -17.38 -5.36 3.51
N GLY A 159 -17.52 -6.64 3.86
CA GLY A 159 -18.73 -7.42 3.59
C GLY A 159 -19.91 -6.90 4.40
N LYS A 160 -21.13 -7.08 3.87
CA LYS A 160 -22.38 -6.50 4.43
C LYS A 160 -22.68 -6.88 5.88
N SER A 161 -22.14 -7.99 6.38
CA SER A 161 -22.40 -8.43 7.75
C SER A 161 -21.57 -7.68 8.80
N ASN A 162 -20.56 -6.90 8.41
CA ASN A 162 -19.63 -6.21 9.31
C ASN A 162 -18.96 -7.14 10.34
N LEU A 163 -19.03 -8.46 10.13
CA LEU A 163 -18.39 -9.47 10.97
C LEU A 163 -16.93 -9.62 10.52
N ARG A 164 -16.05 -9.95 11.48
CA ARG A 164 -14.60 -10.17 11.27
C ARG A 164 -14.27 -11.09 10.09
N ASN A 165 -15.08 -12.13 9.93
CA ASN A 165 -14.95 -13.19 8.95
C ASN A 165 -15.87 -12.97 7.73
N SER A 166 -16.39 -11.75 7.57
CA SER A 166 -17.08 -11.36 6.36
C SER A 166 -16.07 -11.20 5.23
N ILE A 167 -16.33 -11.89 4.13
CA ILE A 167 -15.55 -11.71 2.90
C ILE A 167 -15.88 -10.32 2.36
N GLY A 168 -14.86 -9.47 2.29
CA GLY A 168 -14.96 -8.16 1.65
C GLY A 168 -14.71 -8.24 0.14
N HIS A 169 -14.54 -7.07 -0.46
CA HIS A 169 -14.45 -6.93 -1.91
C HIS A 169 -13.42 -5.87 -2.30
N TYR A 170 -12.50 -6.19 -3.20
CA TYR A 170 -11.54 -5.22 -3.72
C TYR A 170 -12.03 -4.61 -5.04
N GLN A 171 -11.85 -3.31 -5.17
CA GLN A 171 -12.18 -2.54 -6.38
C GLN A 171 -10.99 -1.64 -6.73
N ALA A 172 -10.82 -1.32 -8.01
CA ALA A 172 -9.73 -0.47 -8.46
C ALA A 172 -10.26 0.81 -9.10
N TYR A 173 -9.83 1.96 -8.60
CA TYR A 173 -10.04 3.25 -9.21
C TYR A 173 -8.77 3.62 -9.97
N LEU A 174 -8.86 3.83 -11.28
CA LEU A 174 -7.71 4.13 -12.13
C LEU A 174 -7.87 5.50 -12.78
N LYS A 175 -6.75 6.23 -12.89
CA LYS A 175 -6.68 7.53 -13.56
C LYS A 175 -6.13 7.33 -14.97
N ARG A 176 -6.90 7.71 -15.99
CA ARG A 176 -6.52 7.53 -17.40
C ARG A 176 -5.40 8.49 -17.79
N ALA A 177 -4.47 8.02 -18.63
CA ALA A 177 -3.38 8.84 -19.14
C ALA A 177 -3.92 10.04 -19.95
N GLY A 178 -3.34 11.22 -19.73
CA GLY A 178 -3.69 12.45 -20.45
C GLY A 178 -4.92 13.21 -19.94
N GLY A 179 -5.45 12.89 -18.75
CA GLY A 179 -6.55 13.65 -18.15
C GLY A 179 -6.76 13.40 -16.65
N ASN A 180 -7.76 14.08 -16.08
CA ASN A 180 -8.20 13.91 -14.68
C ASN A 180 -9.43 12.98 -14.55
N ASN A 181 -9.64 12.12 -15.55
CA ASN A 181 -10.77 11.20 -15.59
C ASN A 181 -10.42 9.93 -14.81
N TRP A 182 -11.22 9.67 -13.78
CA TRP A 182 -11.15 8.45 -12.99
C TRP A 182 -12.15 7.43 -13.51
N GLU A 183 -11.79 6.16 -13.40
CA GLU A 183 -12.59 5.02 -13.83
C GLU A 183 -12.55 3.96 -12.75
N LEU A 184 -13.71 3.42 -12.37
CA LEU A 184 -13.84 2.30 -11.46
C LEU A 184 -13.89 0.99 -12.26
N TYR A 185 -13.03 0.06 -11.87
CA TYR A 185 -12.95 -1.32 -12.35
C TYR A 185 -13.37 -2.25 -11.22
N ASP A 186 -14.34 -3.12 -11.51
CA ASP A 186 -15.04 -3.93 -10.53
C ASP A 186 -15.34 -5.31 -11.11
N ASP A 187 -14.49 -6.28 -10.82
CA ASP A 187 -14.54 -7.66 -11.32
C ASP A 187 -14.86 -7.79 -12.82
N LEU A 188 -16.00 -8.39 -13.14
CA LEU A 188 -16.42 -8.81 -14.47
C LEU A 188 -17.28 -7.74 -15.17
N GLN A 189 -17.34 -6.52 -14.63
CA GLN A 189 -18.05 -5.45 -15.30
C GLN A 189 -17.41 -5.18 -16.68
N LYS A 190 -18.24 -5.28 -17.73
CA LYS A 190 -17.79 -5.21 -19.14
C LYS A 190 -17.16 -3.86 -19.53
N LYS A 191 -17.48 -2.80 -18.80
CA LYS A 191 -16.97 -1.45 -19.05
C LYS A 191 -16.64 -0.78 -17.72
N PRO A 192 -15.56 0.00 -17.65
CA PRO A 192 -15.27 0.82 -16.47
C PRO A 192 -16.36 1.86 -16.24
N ILE A 193 -16.60 2.20 -14.97
CA ILE A 193 -17.56 3.23 -14.57
C ILE A 193 -16.82 4.58 -14.40
N PRO A 194 -17.16 5.63 -15.19
CA PRO A 194 -16.60 6.96 -15.00
C PRO A 194 -16.87 7.48 -13.59
N THR A 195 -15.82 7.97 -12.94
CA THR A 195 -15.82 8.41 -11.55
C THR A 195 -15.28 9.84 -11.46
N LYS A 196 -15.85 10.65 -10.56
CA LYS A 196 -15.39 12.01 -10.31
C LYS A 196 -14.19 11.98 -9.36
N SER A 197 -13.27 12.92 -9.50
CA SER A 197 -12.17 13.10 -8.53
C SER A 197 -12.68 13.39 -7.11
N THR A 198 -13.89 13.95 -6.98
CA THR A 198 -14.56 14.21 -5.70
C THR A 198 -15.26 12.98 -5.10
N SER A 199 -15.15 11.80 -5.72
CA SER A 199 -15.72 10.57 -5.17
C SER A 199 -14.95 10.13 -3.93
N LYS A 200 -15.70 9.75 -2.88
CA LYS A 200 -15.17 9.13 -1.67
C LYS A 200 -15.02 7.63 -1.89
N VAL A 201 -13.86 7.10 -1.53
CA VAL A 201 -13.51 5.68 -1.66
C VAL A 201 -13.06 5.13 -0.31
N PRO A 202 -13.49 3.91 0.08
CA PRO A 202 -12.92 3.23 1.23
C PRO A 202 -11.50 2.79 0.90
N CYS A 203 -10.49 3.37 1.55
CA CYS A 203 -9.10 3.18 1.13
C CYS A 203 -8.39 2.13 2.00
N GLN A 204 -7.71 1.18 1.36
CA GLN A 204 -6.70 0.33 1.99
C GLN A 204 -5.34 0.42 1.27
N THR A 205 -5.27 0.70 -0.04
CA THR A 205 -3.97 0.74 -0.75
C THR A 205 -3.96 1.75 -1.91
N GLY A 206 -2.93 2.60 -1.98
CA GLY A 206 -2.68 3.53 -3.09
C GLY A 206 -1.60 3.00 -4.05
N ALA A 207 -1.84 3.08 -5.36
CA ALA A 207 -0.89 2.66 -6.39
C ALA A 207 -0.46 3.85 -7.27
N THR A 208 0.81 4.20 -7.20
CA THR A 208 1.40 5.35 -7.91
C THR A 208 2.36 4.80 -8.96
N VAL A 209 2.18 5.19 -10.23
CA VAL A 209 2.97 4.64 -11.36
C VAL A 209 3.41 5.81 -12.23
N LYS A 210 4.62 5.75 -12.77
CA LYS A 210 5.13 6.75 -13.71
C LYS A 210 4.42 6.67 -15.07
#